data_AF-A0A2G6JYZ7-F1
#
_entry.id   AF-A0A2G6JYZ7-F1
#
_cell.length_a   1.000
_cell.length_b   1.000
_cell.length_c   1.000
_cell.angle_alpha   90.00
_cell.angle_beta   90.00
_cell.angle_gamma   90.00
#
_symmetry.space_group_name_H-M   'P 1'
#
loop_
_entity.id
_entity.type
_entity.pdbx_description
1 polymer ?
#
loop_
_entity_poly.entity_id
_entity_poly.type
_entity_poly.pdbx_seq_one_letter_code
_entity_poly.pdbx_strand_id
1 'polypeptide(L)'
;MWVWWVHYPCAHPLVSGGRSSGGVVSEPVKLPSLRNPVMIATFEGWNDAGNAATGAMEHLLDVWQPEPILAVDPEKYHDFQVNRPETTLDEEGNRRIIWHTTRLSWARPPGSERDVVLVRGVEPSFAWRSFVGELLEYATRLQVRTLVTLGALVSDIPHTRPIPVSTTSDDPELLARLMIRPSHYEGPTGIVGVLQDTASRRGLPGLSLWAAIPNYVAHPPSPKAVLALVTRVEELLRVSIDLQDLAEEAEAWENGVDELASEDAEIAEYVRQLERSKDTSELPEATGEAIAREFERYLRRRRDEPPKP
;
A
#
# COMPACT_ATOMS: atom_id res chain seq x y z
N MET A 1 22.95 -10.64 10.02
CA MET A 1 21.72 -11.43 10.22
C MET A 1 21.21 -11.14 11.62
N TRP A 2 20.63 -9.96 11.78
CA TRP A 2 20.04 -9.47 13.03
C TRP A 2 18.78 -8.73 12.61
N VAL A 3 17.63 -9.41 12.70
CA VAL A 3 16.31 -8.79 12.48
C VAL A 3 15.92 -8.20 13.82
N TRP A 4 15.81 -6.88 13.87
CA TRP A 4 15.29 -6.17 15.03
C TRP A 4 13.77 -6.36 15.10
N TRP A 5 13.31 -6.64 16.31
CA TRP A 5 11.93 -6.94 16.65
C TRP A 5 11.11 -5.65 16.72
N VAL A 6 10.07 -5.54 15.89
CA VAL A 6 8.96 -4.62 16.18
C VAL A 6 8.06 -5.34 17.17
N HIS A 7 7.85 -4.73 18.34
CA HIS A 7 6.97 -5.25 19.38
C HIS A 7 5.53 -4.99 18.93
N TYR A 8 4.83 -6.02 18.44
CA TYR A 8 3.41 -5.91 18.15
C TYR A 8 2.63 -5.74 19.47
N PRO A 9 1.84 -4.66 19.66
CA PRO A 9 0.86 -4.65 20.73
C PRO A 9 -0.12 -5.81 20.51
N CYS A 10 -0.44 -6.52 21.59
CA CYS A 10 -1.27 -7.72 21.56
C CYS A 10 -2.58 -7.47 20.80
N ALA A 11 -2.71 -8.04 19.61
CA ALA A 11 -3.98 -8.12 18.91
C ALA A 11 -4.97 -8.87 19.80
N HIS A 12 -6.13 -8.25 20.09
CA HIS A 12 -7.25 -8.94 20.71
C HIS A 12 -7.56 -10.22 19.90
N PRO A 13 -7.41 -11.41 20.48
CA PRO A 13 -7.72 -12.62 19.76
C PRO A 13 -9.23 -12.72 19.59
N LEU A 14 -9.71 -12.73 18.34
CA LEU A 14 -10.93 -13.48 18.06
C LEU A 14 -10.66 -14.93 18.48
N VAL A 15 -11.47 -15.42 19.42
CA VAL A 15 -11.39 -16.75 20.00
C VAL A 15 -11.39 -17.80 18.88
N SER A 16 -10.22 -18.35 18.55
CA SER A 16 -10.14 -19.60 17.80
C SER A 16 -10.51 -20.73 18.77
N GLY A 17 -11.76 -21.19 18.71
CA GLY A 17 -12.28 -22.27 19.54
C GLY A 17 -11.39 -23.51 19.48
N GLY A 18 -10.93 -23.96 20.65
CA GLY A 18 -10.20 -25.20 20.83
C GLY A 18 -11.05 -26.42 20.46
N ARG A 19 -10.42 -27.39 19.79
CA ARG A 19 -11.01 -28.60 19.21
C ARG A 19 -11.77 -29.44 20.25
N SER A 20 -13.03 -29.78 19.92
CA SER A 20 -13.63 -31.06 20.26
C SER A 20 -13.97 -31.78 18.96
N SER A 21 -13.76 -33.10 18.94
CA SER A 21 -13.99 -33.99 17.81
C SER A 21 -15.48 -34.06 17.45
N GLY A 22 -15.88 -33.27 16.47
CA GLY A 22 -17.19 -33.26 15.84
C GLY A 22 -17.17 -32.19 14.75
N GLY A 23 -17.74 -32.45 13.58
CA GLY A 23 -17.71 -31.53 12.44
C GLY A 23 -18.10 -30.10 12.88
N VAL A 24 -17.13 -29.19 12.86
CA VAL A 24 -17.34 -27.79 13.22
C VAL A 24 -18.08 -27.16 12.04
N VAL A 25 -19.40 -27.13 12.15
CA VAL A 25 -20.19 -26.14 11.42
C VAL A 25 -19.81 -24.81 12.06
N SER A 26 -18.86 -24.09 11.44
CA SER A 26 -18.52 -22.73 11.86
C SER A 26 -19.80 -21.90 11.86
N GLU A 27 -20.13 -21.27 12.98
CA GLU A 27 -21.26 -20.33 13.00
C GLU A 27 -21.05 -19.27 11.90
N PRO A 28 -22.09 -18.93 11.14
CA PRO A 28 -21.97 -17.95 10.07
C PRO A 28 -21.50 -16.62 10.67
N VAL A 29 -20.34 -16.14 10.22
CA VAL A 29 -19.78 -14.84 10.63
C VAL A 29 -20.84 -13.75 10.43
N LYS A 30 -21.25 -13.11 11.53
CA LYS A 30 -22.19 -11.99 11.50
C LYS A 30 -21.47 -10.77 10.94
N LEU A 31 -21.85 -10.36 9.73
CA LEU A 31 -21.24 -9.21 9.07
C LEU A 31 -21.91 -7.89 9.53
N PRO A 32 -21.14 -6.81 9.68
CA PRO A 32 -21.69 -5.49 9.95
C PRO A 32 -22.49 -4.96 8.75
N SER A 33 -23.45 -4.08 9.02
CA SER A 33 -24.09 -3.26 8.00
C SER A 33 -23.30 -1.97 7.83
N LEU A 34 -22.76 -1.74 6.63
CA LEU A 34 -21.81 -0.67 6.36
C LEU A 34 -22.39 0.40 5.43
N ARG A 35 -21.99 1.66 5.64
CA ARG A 35 -22.38 2.81 4.82
C ARG A 35 -21.31 3.11 3.78
N ASN A 36 -21.65 2.92 2.50
CA ASN A 36 -20.78 3.24 1.36
C ASN A 36 -19.31 2.75 1.52
N PRO A 37 -19.10 1.47 1.85
CA PRO A 37 -17.80 1.03 2.36
C PRO A 37 -16.69 1.02 1.31
N VAL A 38 -15.48 1.38 1.75
CA VAL A 38 -14.23 1.22 0.98
C VAL A 38 -13.41 0.11 1.62
N MET A 39 -12.92 -0.83 0.82
CA MET A 39 -11.99 -1.85 1.28
C MET A 39 -10.56 -1.38 1.03
N ILE A 40 -9.73 -1.30 2.05
CA ILE A 40 -8.29 -1.00 1.95
C ILE A 40 -7.53 -2.29 2.25
N ALA A 41 -6.71 -2.74 1.30
CA ALA A 41 -6.02 -4.02 1.39
C ALA A 41 -4.51 -3.88 1.23
N THR A 42 -3.77 -4.53 2.12
CA THR A 42 -2.31 -4.56 2.14
C THR A 42 -1.83 -5.99 2.35
N PHE A 43 -0.75 -6.35 1.64
CA PHE A 43 -0.09 -7.65 1.78
C PHE A 43 1.41 -7.48 1.97
N GLU A 44 1.92 -8.01 3.10
CA GLU A 44 3.35 -8.14 3.37
C GLU A 44 4.03 -9.02 2.29
N GLY A 45 5.32 -8.79 2.06
CA GLY A 45 6.13 -9.59 1.14
C GLY A 45 6.60 -8.79 -0.07
N TRP A 46 6.47 -9.35 -1.28
CA TRP A 46 7.08 -8.79 -2.49
C TRP A 46 6.56 -7.38 -2.85
N ASN A 47 5.34 -7.07 -2.44
CA ASN A 47 4.64 -5.82 -2.77
C ASN A 47 4.89 -4.68 -1.76
N ASP A 48 5.80 -4.85 -0.80
CA ASP A 48 5.90 -3.99 0.38
C ASP A 48 7.35 -3.57 0.70
N ALA A 49 8.01 -2.88 -0.24
CA ALA A 49 9.34 -2.33 -0.01
C ALA A 49 9.37 -1.40 1.23
N GLY A 50 10.40 -1.54 2.06
CA GLY A 50 10.55 -0.76 3.30
C GLY A 50 9.46 -1.02 4.37
N ASN A 51 8.65 -2.08 4.22
CA ASN A 51 7.42 -2.33 4.99
C ASN A 51 6.45 -1.13 5.00
N ALA A 52 6.47 -0.30 3.94
CA ALA A 52 5.75 0.97 3.94
C ALA A 52 4.23 0.81 3.86
N ALA A 53 3.73 -0.13 3.06
CA ALA A 53 2.31 -0.41 2.96
C ALA A 53 1.80 -1.10 4.24
N THR A 54 2.58 -2.01 4.82
CA THR A 54 2.23 -2.65 6.10
C THR A 54 2.20 -1.64 7.24
N GLY A 55 3.22 -0.78 7.35
CA GLY A 55 3.25 0.30 8.34
C GLY A 55 2.09 1.28 8.15
N ALA A 56 1.70 1.58 6.91
CA ALA A 56 0.53 2.43 6.66
C ALA A 56 -0.75 1.77 7.16
N MET A 57 -0.94 0.47 6.91
CA MET A 57 -2.09 -0.28 7.42
C MET A 57 -2.07 -0.37 8.96
N GLU A 58 -0.91 -0.55 9.58
CA GLU A 58 -0.75 -0.56 11.04
C GLU A 58 -1.15 0.77 11.66
N HIS A 59 -0.67 1.89 11.10
CA HIS A 59 -1.07 3.21 11.53
C HIS A 59 -2.59 3.43 11.44
N LEU A 60 -3.24 2.99 10.35
CA LEU A 60 -4.69 3.06 10.23
C LEU A 60 -5.43 2.18 11.26
N LEU A 61 -4.89 1.00 11.58
CA LEU A 61 -5.44 0.11 12.60
C LEU A 61 -5.35 0.77 13.99
N ASP A 62 -4.24 1.44 14.29
CA ASP A 62 -4.01 2.12 15.57
C ASP A 62 -4.92 3.35 15.75
N VAL A 63 -5.03 4.18 14.71
CA VAL A 63 -5.85 5.40 14.75
C VAL A 63 -7.35 5.09 14.76
N TRP A 64 -7.81 4.11 13.98
CA TRP A 64 -9.25 3.83 13.85
C TRP A 64 -9.79 2.74 14.77
N GLN A 65 -8.91 1.97 15.43
CA GLN A 65 -9.26 0.88 16.35
C GLN A 65 -10.43 0.01 15.84
N PRO A 66 -10.28 -0.60 14.66
CA PRO A 66 -11.36 -1.27 13.96
C PRO A 66 -11.82 -2.54 14.67
N GLU A 67 -13.11 -2.86 14.54
CA GLU A 67 -13.68 -4.10 15.03
C GLU A 67 -13.32 -5.26 14.09
N PRO A 68 -12.84 -6.41 14.60
CA PRO A 68 -12.48 -7.55 13.77
C PRO A 68 -13.73 -8.21 13.17
N ILE A 69 -13.65 -8.60 11.90
CA ILE A 69 -14.70 -9.35 11.20
C ILE A 69 -14.32 -10.84 11.17
N LEU A 70 -13.17 -11.16 10.60
CA LEU A 70 -12.71 -12.54 10.43
C LEU A 70 -11.20 -12.63 10.17
N ALA A 71 -10.68 -13.84 10.33
CA ALA A 71 -9.36 -14.24 9.86
C ALA A 71 -9.52 -15.34 8.80
N VAL A 72 -8.82 -15.19 7.68
CA VAL A 72 -8.74 -16.22 6.65
C VAL A 72 -8.00 -17.43 7.21
N ASP A 73 -8.37 -18.63 6.81
CA ASP A 73 -7.65 -19.85 7.22
C ASP A 73 -6.31 -19.93 6.49
N PRO A 74 -5.17 -19.82 7.20
CA PRO A 74 -3.87 -19.75 6.56
C PRO A 74 -3.41 -21.09 5.96
N GLU A 75 -3.96 -22.22 6.42
CA GLU A 75 -3.55 -23.56 5.96
C GLU A 75 -3.83 -23.77 4.47
N LYS A 76 -4.84 -23.07 3.93
CA LYS A 76 -5.25 -23.14 2.53
C LYS A 76 -4.35 -22.36 1.58
N TYR A 77 -3.53 -21.44 2.09
CA TYR A 77 -2.89 -20.41 1.26
C TYR A 77 -1.41 -20.19 1.53
N HIS A 78 -0.89 -20.56 2.71
CA HIS A 78 0.48 -20.29 3.10
C HIS A 78 1.33 -21.55 3.21
N ASP A 79 2.56 -21.48 2.70
CA ASP A 79 3.59 -22.45 3.00
C ASP A 79 4.20 -22.10 4.37
N PHE A 80 3.94 -22.93 5.37
CA PHE A 80 4.44 -22.72 6.73
C PHE A 80 5.95 -22.95 6.90
N GLN A 81 6.67 -23.38 5.86
CA GLN A 81 8.14 -23.34 5.86
C GLN A 81 8.68 -21.96 5.48
N VAL A 82 7.92 -21.20 4.67
CA VAL A 82 8.21 -19.82 4.28
C VAL A 82 7.66 -18.86 5.33
N ASN A 83 6.37 -18.96 5.63
CA ASN A 83 5.66 -18.14 6.61
C ASN A 83 5.48 -18.93 7.92
N ARG A 84 6.57 -19.03 8.69
CA ARG A 84 6.59 -19.85 9.91
C ARG A 84 5.67 -19.28 10.99
N PRO A 85 4.89 -20.12 11.69
CA PRO A 85 4.17 -19.70 12.88
C PRO A 85 5.14 -19.29 13.99
N GLU A 86 4.72 -18.33 14.80
CA GLU A 86 5.53 -17.78 15.89
C GLU A 86 5.07 -18.29 17.24
N THR A 87 6.02 -18.59 18.12
CA THR A 87 5.72 -18.86 19.52
C THR A 87 5.77 -17.54 20.30
N THR A 88 4.69 -17.23 21.00
CA THR A 88 4.60 -16.08 21.90
C THR A 88 4.15 -16.51 23.30
N LEU A 89 4.21 -15.58 24.26
CA LEU A 89 3.60 -15.71 25.57
C LEU A 89 2.42 -14.74 25.64
N ASP A 90 1.27 -15.17 26.17
CA ASP A 90 0.19 -14.24 26.50
C ASP A 90 0.51 -13.45 27.79
N GLU A 91 -0.38 -12.53 28.18
CA GLU A 91 -0.22 -11.67 29.36
C GLU A 91 -0.07 -12.48 30.67
N GLU A 92 -0.55 -13.73 30.68
CA GLU A 92 -0.47 -14.66 31.81
C GLU A 92 0.79 -15.53 31.75
N GLY A 93 1.62 -15.38 30.72
CA GLY A 93 2.84 -16.14 30.49
C GLY A 93 2.62 -17.52 29.86
N ASN A 94 1.42 -17.82 29.34
CA ASN A 94 1.15 -19.09 28.68
C ASN A 94 1.65 -19.06 27.23
N ARG A 95 2.31 -20.15 26.80
CA ARG A 95 2.77 -20.30 25.43
C ARG A 95 1.61 -20.40 24.45
N ARG A 96 1.64 -19.60 23.39
CA ARG A 96 0.71 -19.64 22.26
C ARG A 96 1.47 -19.70 20.94
N ILE A 97 0.83 -20.26 19.92
CA ILE A 97 1.31 -20.21 18.54
C ILE A 97 0.45 -19.22 17.78
N ILE A 98 1.08 -18.21 17.19
CA ILE A 98 0.45 -17.26 16.27
C ILE A 98 0.68 -17.77 14.86
N TRP A 99 -0.43 -17.93 14.14
CA TRP A 99 -0.43 -18.20 12.70
C TRP A 99 -0.58 -16.86 11.97
N HIS A 100 0.39 -16.54 11.14
CA HIS A 100 0.30 -15.41 10.23
C HIS A 100 -0.80 -15.67 9.21
N THR A 101 -1.70 -14.70 9.06
CA THR A 101 -2.87 -14.84 8.19
C THR A 101 -3.41 -13.47 7.80
N THR A 102 -4.26 -13.46 6.77
CA THR A 102 -5.02 -12.30 6.34
C THR A 102 -6.24 -12.08 7.25
N ARG A 103 -6.37 -10.88 7.80
CA ARG A 103 -7.46 -10.48 8.70
C ARG A 103 -8.26 -9.36 8.05
N LEU A 104 -9.58 -9.42 8.24
CA LEU A 104 -10.51 -8.36 7.87
C LEU A 104 -11.06 -7.73 9.14
N SER A 105 -11.04 -6.42 9.22
CA SER A 105 -11.67 -5.62 10.27
C SER A 105 -12.43 -4.46 9.63
N TRP A 106 -13.24 -3.74 10.40
CA TRP A 106 -13.95 -2.57 9.91
C TRP A 106 -13.96 -1.44 10.93
N ALA A 107 -14.02 -0.21 10.43
CA ALA A 107 -14.16 0.98 11.25
C ALA A 107 -15.05 2.01 10.58
N ARG A 108 -15.45 3.01 11.37
CA ARG A 108 -16.06 4.25 10.89
C ARG A 108 -15.12 5.40 11.22
N PRO A 109 -14.27 5.83 10.28
CA PRO A 109 -13.35 6.94 10.53
C PRO A 109 -14.13 8.19 10.95
N PRO A 110 -13.68 8.94 11.97
CA PRO A 110 -14.34 10.16 12.42
C PRO A 110 -14.55 11.14 11.26
N GLY A 111 -15.76 11.71 11.15
CA GLY A 111 -16.11 12.66 10.08
C GLY A 111 -16.30 12.05 8.69
N SER A 112 -16.07 10.75 8.50
CA SER A 112 -16.23 10.09 7.20
C SER A 112 -17.68 9.79 6.85
N GLU A 113 -18.05 10.03 5.59
CA GLU A 113 -19.30 9.54 5.00
C GLU A 113 -19.25 8.04 4.66
N ARG A 114 -18.07 7.43 4.71
CA ARG A 114 -17.79 6.05 4.31
C ARG A 114 -17.27 5.24 5.49
N ASP A 115 -17.80 4.04 5.65
CA ASP A 115 -17.17 3.03 6.51
C ASP A 115 -15.96 2.42 5.78
N VAL A 116 -14.99 1.88 6.51
CA VAL A 116 -13.81 1.23 5.93
C VAL A 116 -13.76 -0.23 6.33
N VAL A 117 -13.35 -1.08 5.39
CA VAL A 117 -12.98 -2.49 5.63
C VAL A 117 -11.48 -2.58 5.43
N LEU A 118 -10.75 -2.96 6.47
CA LEU A 118 -9.29 -3.06 6.45
C LEU A 118 -8.90 -4.51 6.29
N VAL A 119 -8.03 -4.79 5.32
CA VAL A 119 -7.51 -6.13 5.03
C VAL A 119 -5.99 -6.08 5.18
N ARG A 120 -5.47 -6.71 6.23
CA ARG A 120 -4.03 -6.84 6.49
C ARG A 120 -3.66 -8.31 6.46
N GLY A 121 -2.65 -8.67 5.68
CA GLY A 121 -2.18 -10.05 5.63
C GLY A 121 -0.81 -10.19 5.03
N VAL A 122 -0.38 -11.44 4.91
CA VAL A 122 0.83 -11.82 4.17
C VAL A 122 0.41 -12.27 2.78
N GLU A 123 1.25 -12.01 1.77
CA GLU A 123 1.03 -12.58 0.44
C GLU A 123 0.89 -14.12 0.51
N PRO A 124 -0.18 -14.70 -0.08
CA PRO A 124 -0.36 -16.15 -0.08
C PRO A 124 0.76 -16.84 -0.88
N SER A 125 1.16 -18.03 -0.48
CA SER A 125 2.18 -18.83 -1.19
C SER A 125 1.59 -19.60 -2.38
N PHE A 126 0.31 -19.98 -2.31
CA PHE A 126 -0.37 -20.75 -3.35
C PHE A 126 -1.86 -20.40 -3.43
N ALA A 127 -2.55 -20.98 -4.43
CA ALA A 127 -3.99 -20.85 -4.62
C ALA A 127 -4.53 -19.40 -4.70
N TRP A 128 -3.75 -18.48 -5.29
CA TRP A 128 -4.08 -17.04 -5.34
C TRP A 128 -5.47 -16.73 -5.89
N ARG A 129 -5.93 -17.47 -6.91
CA ARG A 129 -7.27 -17.31 -7.48
C ARG A 129 -8.37 -17.59 -6.46
N SER A 130 -8.21 -18.63 -5.65
CA SER A 130 -9.17 -18.99 -4.60
C SER A 130 -9.11 -17.97 -3.46
N PHE A 131 -7.91 -17.58 -3.05
CA PHE A 131 -7.67 -16.57 -2.00
C PHE A 131 -8.35 -15.23 -2.33
N VAL A 132 -8.07 -14.68 -3.51
CA VAL A 132 -8.70 -13.45 -3.99
C VAL A 132 -10.21 -13.63 -4.16
N GLY A 133 -10.64 -14.80 -4.63
CA GLY A 133 -12.05 -15.14 -4.75
C GLY A 133 -12.81 -15.05 -3.44
N GLU A 134 -12.22 -15.57 -2.36
CA GLU A 134 -12.73 -15.53 -0.98
C GLU A 134 -12.77 -14.10 -0.44
N LEU A 135 -11.70 -13.31 -0.59
CA LEU A 135 -11.68 -11.90 -0.17
C LEU A 135 -12.77 -11.06 -0.87
N LEU A 136 -12.94 -11.25 -2.18
CA LEU A 136 -13.94 -10.52 -2.95
C LEU A 136 -15.38 -11.01 -2.69
N GLU A 137 -15.57 -12.24 -2.21
CA GLU A 137 -16.85 -12.71 -1.71
C GLU A 137 -17.24 -11.94 -0.44
N TYR A 138 -16.30 -11.75 0.49
CA TYR A 138 -16.52 -10.90 1.66
C TYR A 138 -16.77 -9.44 1.27
N ALA A 139 -16.00 -8.90 0.32
CA ALA A 139 -16.24 -7.56 -0.21
C ALA A 139 -17.68 -7.39 -0.75
N THR A 140 -18.18 -8.41 -1.47
CA THR A 140 -19.55 -8.42 -2.01
C THR A 140 -20.60 -8.45 -0.89
N ARG A 141 -20.42 -9.33 0.10
CA ARG A 141 -21.34 -9.45 1.24
C ARG A 141 -21.37 -8.20 2.13
N LEU A 142 -20.23 -7.51 2.25
CA LEU A 142 -20.08 -6.23 2.94
C LEU A 142 -20.50 -5.03 2.08
N GLN A 143 -20.93 -5.25 0.84
CA GLN A 143 -21.35 -4.20 -0.11
C GLN A 143 -20.28 -3.13 -0.38
N VAL A 144 -19.01 -3.55 -0.42
CA VAL A 144 -17.86 -2.69 -0.77
C VAL A 144 -18.10 -2.01 -2.11
N ARG A 145 -17.85 -0.71 -2.16
CA ARG A 145 -18.05 0.15 -3.33
C ARG A 145 -16.77 0.46 -4.07
N THR A 146 -15.62 0.38 -3.40
CA THR A 146 -14.31 0.64 -3.98
C THR A 146 -13.27 -0.18 -3.25
N LEU A 147 -12.38 -0.81 -4.01
CA LEU A 147 -11.18 -1.45 -3.49
C LEU A 147 -10.01 -0.47 -3.59
N VAL A 148 -9.21 -0.35 -2.54
CA VAL A 148 -7.95 0.39 -2.51
C VAL A 148 -6.88 -0.58 -2.06
N THR A 149 -5.85 -0.81 -2.86
CA THR A 149 -4.69 -1.60 -2.44
C THR A 149 -3.50 -0.70 -2.16
N LEU A 150 -2.74 -1.03 -1.13
CA LEU A 150 -1.49 -0.34 -0.78
C LEU A 150 -0.30 -1.24 -1.13
N GLY A 151 0.74 -0.64 -1.70
CA GLY A 151 2.00 -1.29 -1.99
C GLY A 151 3.15 -0.30 -1.95
N ALA A 152 4.36 -0.83 -2.00
CA ALA A 152 5.58 -0.06 -2.12
C ALA A 152 6.61 -0.82 -2.97
N LEU A 153 7.36 -0.06 -3.76
CA LEU A 153 8.35 -0.61 -4.68
C LEU A 153 9.66 0.18 -4.58
N VAL A 154 10.76 -0.47 -4.91
CA VAL A 154 12.07 0.17 -4.97
C VAL A 154 12.20 0.98 -6.27
N SER A 155 12.72 2.21 -6.16
CA SER A 155 12.88 3.13 -7.30
C SER A 155 14.11 4.02 -7.17
N ASP A 156 14.50 4.62 -8.29
CA ASP A 156 15.61 5.56 -8.40
C ASP A 156 15.11 6.98 -8.09
N ILE A 157 14.90 7.25 -6.80
CA ILE A 157 14.45 8.56 -6.30
C ILE A 157 15.34 9.05 -5.15
N PRO A 158 15.48 10.37 -4.97
CA PRO A 158 16.21 10.90 -3.82
C PRO A 158 15.35 10.84 -2.54
N HIS A 159 15.96 10.48 -1.42
CA HIS A 159 15.30 10.47 -0.11
C HIS A 159 15.04 11.90 0.41
N THR A 160 15.75 12.91 -0.11
CA THR A 160 15.68 14.34 0.23
C THR A 160 14.51 15.09 -0.45
N ARG A 161 13.57 14.37 -1.07
CA ARG A 161 12.36 14.92 -1.70
C ARG A 161 11.13 14.18 -1.19
N PRO A 162 9.91 14.71 -1.38
CA PRO A 162 8.69 13.98 -1.03
C PRO A 162 8.63 12.62 -1.73
N ILE A 163 8.23 11.58 -0.99
CA ILE A 163 8.06 10.24 -1.55
C ILE A 163 6.87 10.25 -2.52
N PRO A 164 7.07 9.96 -3.81
CA PRO A 164 5.96 9.95 -4.76
C PRO A 164 5.10 8.71 -4.53
N VAL A 165 3.79 8.93 -4.39
CA VAL A 165 2.79 7.86 -4.36
C VAL A 165 2.01 7.86 -5.67
N SER A 166 2.33 6.88 -6.52
CA SER A 166 1.57 6.66 -7.74
C SER A 166 0.22 6.04 -7.41
N THR A 167 -0.83 6.50 -8.10
CA THR A 167 -2.15 5.89 -8.05
C THR A 167 -2.45 5.32 -9.42
N THR A 168 -2.91 4.08 -9.47
CA THR A 168 -3.30 3.39 -10.70
C THR A 168 -4.71 2.83 -10.56
N SER A 169 -5.39 2.65 -11.70
CA SER A 169 -6.73 2.06 -11.77
C SER A 169 -6.94 1.46 -13.15
N ASP A 170 -7.74 0.40 -13.20
CA ASP A 170 -8.28 -0.16 -14.45
C ASP A 170 -9.73 0.28 -14.72
N ASP A 171 -10.32 1.09 -13.83
CA ASP A 171 -11.69 1.58 -13.95
C ASP A 171 -11.72 2.94 -14.68
N PRO A 172 -12.37 3.03 -15.85
CA PRO A 172 -12.40 4.27 -16.64
C PRO A 172 -13.06 5.46 -15.92
N GLU A 173 -14.05 5.21 -15.06
CA GLU A 173 -14.73 6.28 -14.32
C GLU A 173 -13.80 6.86 -13.24
N LEU A 174 -13.09 6.00 -12.50
CA LEU A 174 -12.08 6.41 -11.53
C LEU A 174 -10.92 7.17 -12.20
N LEU A 175 -10.41 6.70 -13.34
CA LEU A 175 -9.37 7.38 -14.10
C LEU A 175 -9.79 8.80 -14.48
N ALA A 176 -11.01 8.97 -15.00
CA ALA A 176 -11.54 10.28 -15.38
C ALA A 176 -11.79 11.18 -14.15
N ARG A 177 -12.41 10.64 -13.10
CA ARG A 177 -12.77 11.41 -11.90
C ARG A 177 -11.56 11.90 -11.10
N LEU A 178 -10.49 11.11 -11.07
CA LEU A 178 -9.27 11.42 -10.33
C LEU A 178 -8.15 12.01 -11.20
N MET A 179 -8.39 12.16 -12.52
CA MET A 179 -7.40 12.61 -13.50
C MET A 179 -6.11 11.78 -13.48
N ILE A 180 -6.27 10.47 -13.33
CA ILE A 180 -5.16 9.50 -13.28
C ILE A 180 -4.97 8.89 -14.66
N ARG A 181 -3.72 8.65 -15.04
CA ARG A 181 -3.39 7.94 -16.29
C ARG A 181 -3.42 6.42 -16.06
N PRO A 182 -3.88 5.63 -17.04
CA PRO A 182 -3.80 4.18 -16.93
C PRO A 182 -2.35 3.72 -16.83
N SER A 183 -2.13 2.61 -16.11
CA SER A 183 -0.83 1.95 -16.10
C SER A 183 -0.60 1.26 -17.45
N HIS A 184 0.63 1.33 -17.95
CA HIS A 184 1.08 0.58 -19.12
C HIS A 184 2.13 -0.48 -18.76
N TYR A 185 2.25 -0.83 -17.49
CA TYR A 185 3.21 -1.83 -17.02
C TYR A 185 2.87 -3.22 -17.56
N GLU A 186 3.88 -3.92 -18.07
CA GLU A 186 3.82 -5.32 -18.47
C GLU A 186 4.98 -6.06 -17.80
N GLY A 187 4.67 -7.10 -17.03
CA GLY A 187 5.69 -7.86 -16.30
C GLY A 187 5.10 -8.73 -15.18
N PRO A 188 5.97 -9.30 -14.33
CA PRO A 188 5.54 -10.02 -13.14
C PRO A 188 4.68 -9.16 -12.22
N THR A 189 3.70 -9.77 -11.56
CA THR A 189 2.83 -9.13 -10.58
C THR A 189 2.75 -9.98 -9.31
N GLY A 190 2.49 -9.32 -8.18
CA GLY A 190 2.13 -9.97 -6.92
C GLY A 190 0.62 -10.08 -6.73
N ILE A 191 0.23 -10.47 -5.52
CA ILE A 191 -1.17 -10.67 -5.12
C ILE A 191 -2.00 -9.40 -5.25
N VAL A 192 -1.39 -8.22 -5.05
CA VAL A 192 -2.05 -6.92 -5.21
C VAL A 192 -2.62 -6.76 -6.61
N GLY A 193 -1.83 -7.06 -7.65
CA GLY A 193 -2.30 -6.97 -9.04
C GLY A 193 -3.34 -8.03 -9.39
N VAL A 194 -3.22 -9.25 -8.84
CA VAL A 194 -4.23 -10.31 -9.05
C VAL A 194 -5.56 -9.95 -8.38
N LEU A 195 -5.52 -9.33 -7.20
CA LEU A 195 -6.71 -8.83 -6.52
C LEU A 195 -7.38 -7.72 -7.33
N GLN A 196 -6.62 -6.76 -7.86
CA GLN A 196 -7.13 -5.67 -8.72
C GLN A 196 -7.77 -6.20 -10.01
N ASP A 197 -7.08 -7.07 -10.77
CA ASP A 197 -7.62 -7.66 -12.00
C ASP A 197 -8.91 -8.43 -11.72
N THR A 198 -8.94 -9.24 -10.65
CA THR A 198 -10.12 -10.02 -10.32
C THR A 198 -11.28 -9.14 -9.82
N ALA A 199 -10.99 -8.07 -9.07
CA ALA A 199 -12.00 -7.11 -8.63
C ALA A 199 -12.62 -6.39 -9.83
N SER A 200 -11.78 -5.91 -10.76
CA SER A 200 -12.21 -5.26 -12.00
C SER A 200 -13.11 -6.18 -12.84
N ARG A 201 -12.72 -7.45 -13.03
CA ARG A 201 -13.56 -8.46 -13.72
C ARG A 201 -14.90 -8.73 -13.04
N ARG A 202 -15.01 -8.49 -11.73
CA ARG A 202 -16.26 -8.61 -10.95
C ARG A 202 -17.05 -7.30 -10.88
N GLY A 203 -16.61 -6.25 -11.56
CA GLY A 203 -17.26 -4.93 -11.55
C GLY A 203 -17.08 -4.17 -10.24
N LEU A 204 -16.09 -4.52 -9.41
CA LEU A 204 -15.71 -3.73 -8.24
C LEU A 204 -14.59 -2.76 -8.65
N PRO A 205 -14.86 -1.44 -8.72
CA PRO A 205 -13.85 -0.47 -9.13
C PRO A 205 -12.72 -0.40 -8.09
N GLY A 206 -11.49 -0.29 -8.57
CA GLY A 206 -10.28 -0.44 -7.76
C GLY A 206 -9.23 0.65 -8.00
N LEU A 207 -8.53 1.03 -6.95
CA LEU A 207 -7.34 1.89 -6.96
C LEU A 207 -6.17 1.14 -6.34
N SER A 208 -4.97 1.35 -6.87
CA SER A 208 -3.74 0.83 -6.27
C SER A 208 -2.75 1.96 -6.03
N LEU A 209 -2.34 2.14 -4.78
CA LEU A 209 -1.41 3.16 -4.30
C LEU A 209 -0.03 2.53 -4.11
N TRP A 210 0.99 3.09 -4.75
CA TRP A 210 2.36 2.59 -4.68
C TRP A 210 3.33 3.71 -4.28
N ALA A 211 3.94 3.58 -3.10
CA ALA A 211 5.06 4.42 -2.71
C ALA A 211 6.36 3.94 -3.37
N ALA A 212 7.12 4.88 -3.91
CA ALA A 212 8.47 4.60 -4.40
C ALA A 212 9.48 4.77 -3.26
N ILE A 213 10.30 3.76 -3.01
CA ILE A 213 11.32 3.76 -1.96
C ILE A 213 12.70 3.95 -2.61
N PRO A 214 13.55 4.87 -2.11
CA PRO A 214 14.90 5.03 -2.63
C PRO A 214 15.70 3.72 -2.54
N ASN A 215 16.30 3.30 -3.66
CA ASN A 215 16.94 1.98 -3.77
C ASN A 215 18.10 1.72 -2.79
N TYR A 216 18.79 2.76 -2.35
CA TYR A 216 19.93 2.69 -1.44
C TYR A 216 19.52 2.65 0.04
N VAL A 217 18.24 2.91 0.35
CA VAL A 217 17.66 2.84 1.70
C VAL A 217 16.30 2.13 1.71
N ALA A 218 16.22 1.01 0.99
CA ALA A 218 15.01 0.20 0.91
C ALA A 218 14.81 -0.78 2.09
N HIS A 219 15.74 -0.82 3.04
CA HIS A 219 15.63 -1.69 4.21
C HIS A 219 14.51 -1.18 5.14
N PRO A 220 13.59 -2.05 5.60
CA PRO A 220 12.56 -1.66 6.54
C PRO A 220 13.14 -1.22 7.90
N PRO A 221 12.46 -0.29 8.62
CA PRO A 221 11.26 0.44 8.20
C PRO A 221 11.58 1.69 7.36
N SER A 222 10.59 2.16 6.57
CA SER A 222 10.63 3.46 5.90
C SER A 222 9.45 4.36 6.35
N PRO A 223 9.56 5.05 7.51
CA PRO A 223 8.49 5.89 8.05
C PRO A 223 8.07 7.01 7.09
N LYS A 224 9.02 7.58 6.34
CA LYS A 224 8.72 8.61 5.33
C LYS A 224 7.79 8.11 4.21
N ALA A 225 7.92 6.85 3.82
CA ALA A 225 7.03 6.23 2.84
C ALA A 225 5.69 5.81 3.44
N VAL A 226 5.68 5.37 4.69
CA VAL A 226 4.45 5.13 5.47
C VAL A 226 3.63 6.42 5.53
N LEU A 227 4.25 7.54 5.92
CA LEU A 227 3.64 8.88 5.94
C LEU A 227 2.99 9.21 4.59
N ALA A 228 3.75 9.06 3.50
CA ALA A 228 3.26 9.38 2.16
C ALA A 228 2.02 8.54 1.77
N LEU A 229 2.00 7.24 2.11
CA LEU A 229 0.84 6.37 1.85
C LEU A 229 -0.38 6.76 2.71
N VAL A 230 -0.19 7.03 4.00
CA VAL A 230 -1.29 7.43 4.89
C VAL A 230 -1.87 8.78 4.46
N THR A 231 -1.04 9.78 4.14
CA THR A 231 -1.48 11.06 3.57
C THR A 231 -2.30 10.85 2.30
N ARG A 232 -1.88 9.92 1.43
CA ARG A 232 -2.64 9.61 0.21
C ARG A 232 -3.99 8.96 0.50
N VAL A 233 -4.07 8.11 1.52
CA VAL A 233 -5.35 7.53 1.98
C VAL A 233 -6.26 8.61 2.58
N GLU A 234 -5.70 9.51 3.38
CA GLU A 234 -6.40 10.68 3.95
C GLU A 234 -7.06 11.51 2.84
N GLU A 235 -6.29 11.91 1.81
CA GLU A 235 -6.78 12.65 0.65
C GLU A 235 -7.90 11.92 -0.10
N LEU A 236 -7.71 10.61 -0.33
CA LEU A 236 -8.64 9.78 -1.09
C LEU A 236 -9.98 9.64 -0.38
N LEU A 237 -9.95 9.45 0.95
CA LEU A 237 -11.14 9.27 1.78
C LEU A 237 -11.75 10.60 2.24
N ARG A 238 -11.00 11.71 2.13
CA ARG A 238 -11.37 13.05 2.63
C ARG A 238 -11.71 13.02 4.13
N VAL A 239 -10.87 12.34 4.89
CA VAL A 239 -10.95 12.26 6.36
C VAL A 239 -9.78 13.01 6.96
N SER A 240 -9.74 13.14 8.29
CA SER A 240 -8.54 13.59 9.00
C SER A 240 -7.92 12.39 9.71
N ILE A 241 -6.62 12.20 9.53
CA ILE A 241 -5.83 11.16 10.18
C ILE A 241 -4.74 11.87 11.00
N ASP A 242 -4.50 11.40 12.23
CA ASP A 242 -3.42 11.95 13.04
C ASP A 242 -2.07 11.47 12.51
N LEU A 243 -1.27 12.38 11.96
CA LEU A 243 0.02 12.09 11.34
C LEU A 243 1.21 12.56 12.19
N GLN A 244 0.99 13.08 13.40
CA GLN A 244 2.04 13.79 14.14
C GLN A 244 3.26 12.89 14.42
N ASP A 245 3.06 11.77 15.10
CA ASP A 245 4.14 10.85 15.45
C ASP A 245 4.86 10.33 14.19
N LEU A 246 4.09 10.05 13.13
CA LEU A 246 4.61 9.54 11.87
C LEU A 246 5.43 10.59 11.10
N ALA A 247 5.09 11.88 11.23
CA ALA A 247 5.86 12.98 10.67
C ALA A 247 7.19 13.16 11.40
N GLU A 248 7.20 13.06 12.74
CA GLU A 248 8.42 13.10 13.55
C GLU A 248 9.35 11.92 13.22
N GLU A 249 8.82 10.71 13.08
CA GLU A 249 9.58 9.53 12.65
C GLU A 249 10.14 9.67 11.23
N ALA A 250 9.37 10.25 10.31
CA ALA A 250 9.82 10.49 8.94
C ALA A 250 10.99 11.50 8.87
N GLU A 251 10.93 12.58 9.65
CA GLU A 251 12.01 13.58 9.73
C GLU A 251 13.26 12.97 10.38
N ALA A 252 13.11 12.21 11.47
CA ALA A 252 14.22 11.51 12.11
C ALA A 252 14.88 10.51 11.16
N TRP A 253 14.08 9.76 10.40
CA TRP A 253 14.57 8.84 9.38
C TRP A 253 15.34 9.57 8.27
N GLU A 254 14.81 10.68 7.75
CA GLU A 254 15.46 11.45 6.69
C GLU A 254 16.83 11.99 7.13
N ASN A 255 16.91 12.60 8.32
CA ASN A 255 18.16 13.07 8.90
C ASN A 255 19.20 11.94 9.07
N GLY A 256 18.75 10.75 9.49
CA GLY A 256 19.63 9.59 9.62
C GLY A 256 20.15 9.08 8.27
N VAL A 257 19.33 9.13 7.22
CA VAL A 257 19.77 8.77 5.86
C VAL A 257 20.72 9.83 5.30
N ASP A 258 20.46 11.12 5.54
CA ASP A 258 21.34 12.22 5.12
C ASP A 258 22.75 12.05 5.71
N GLU A 259 22.85 11.74 7.01
CA GLU A 259 24.13 11.50 7.68
C GLU A 259 24.90 10.36 7.01
N LEU A 260 24.27 9.18 6.89
CA LEU A 260 24.88 8.00 6.28
C LEU A 260 25.26 8.22 4.80
N ALA A 261 24.41 8.90 4.03
CA ALA A 261 24.68 9.19 2.63
C ALA A 261 25.84 10.19 2.46
N SER A 262 26.05 11.09 3.42
CA SER A 262 27.13 12.08 3.38
C SER A 262 28.51 11.49 3.70
N GLU A 263 28.56 10.37 4.42
CA GLU A 263 29.81 9.65 4.74
C GLU A 263 30.42 8.93 3.53
N ASP A 264 29.60 8.62 2.52
CA ASP A 264 30.01 7.96 1.28
C ASP A 264 29.91 8.91 0.08
N ALA A 265 31.05 9.31 -0.47
CA ALA A 265 31.12 10.25 -1.58
C ALA A 265 30.42 9.75 -2.86
N GLU A 266 30.38 8.43 -3.09
CA GLU A 266 29.70 7.84 -4.25
C GLU A 266 28.18 7.92 -4.06
N ILE A 267 27.68 7.57 -2.87
CA ILE A 267 26.25 7.70 -2.54
C ILE A 267 25.82 9.18 -2.60
N ALA A 268 26.62 10.09 -2.04
CA ALA A 268 26.31 11.52 -2.06
C ALA A 268 26.20 12.08 -3.50
N GLU A 269 27.08 11.67 -4.42
CA GLU A 269 26.96 12.08 -5.83
C GLU A 269 25.76 11.45 -6.51
N TYR A 270 25.47 10.18 -6.21
CA TYR A 270 24.29 9.49 -6.73
C TYR A 270 22.99 10.18 -6.29
N VAL A 271 22.88 10.56 -5.01
CA VAL A 271 21.73 11.33 -4.50
C VAL A 271 21.59 12.65 -5.25
N ARG A 272 22.68 13.42 -5.41
CA ARG A 272 22.65 14.69 -6.18
C ARG A 272 22.20 14.48 -7.64
N GLN A 273 22.58 13.37 -8.27
CA GLN A 273 22.12 13.04 -9.62
C GLN A 273 20.60 12.76 -9.64
N LEU A 274 20.09 12.01 -8.67
CA LEU A 274 18.67 11.71 -8.53
C LEU A 274 17.85 12.98 -8.27
N GLU A 275 18.34 13.89 -7.43
CA GLU A 275 17.73 15.20 -7.19
C GLU A 275 17.63 16.03 -8.47
N ARG A 276 18.74 16.18 -9.22
CA ARG A 276 18.73 16.91 -10.49
C ARG A 276 17.73 16.31 -11.48
N SER A 277 17.69 14.99 -11.60
CA SER A 277 16.75 14.28 -12.49
C SER A 277 15.30 14.55 -12.09
N LYS A 278 15.00 14.43 -10.81
CA LYS A 278 13.67 14.64 -10.24
C LYS A 278 13.21 16.08 -10.41
N ASP A 279 14.02 17.04 -9.97
CA ASP A 279 13.69 18.47 -10.02
C ASP A 279 13.52 18.94 -11.48
N THR A 280 14.31 18.41 -12.42
CA THR A 280 14.16 18.70 -13.86
C THR A 280 12.83 18.17 -14.41
N SER A 281 12.40 16.97 -14.00
CA SER A 281 11.14 16.37 -14.44
C SER A 281 9.89 17.13 -13.97
N GLU A 282 10.01 17.87 -12.86
CA GLU A 282 8.92 18.64 -12.26
C GLU A 282 8.83 20.09 -12.78
N LEU A 283 9.80 20.54 -13.59
CA LEU A 283 9.73 21.84 -14.24
C LEU A 283 8.55 21.91 -15.23
N PRO A 284 7.74 22.99 -15.23
CA PRO A 284 6.62 23.16 -16.16
C PRO A 284 7.01 23.02 -17.64
N GLU A 285 8.24 23.41 -17.97
CA GLU A 285 8.83 23.38 -19.31
C GLU A 285 9.22 21.97 -19.79
N ALA A 286 9.40 21.01 -18.86
CA ALA A 286 9.70 19.61 -19.17
C ALA A 286 8.44 18.75 -19.41
N THR A 287 7.24 19.32 -19.22
CA THR A 287 5.99 18.62 -19.55
C THR A 287 5.88 18.42 -21.06
N GLY A 288 5.42 17.25 -21.51
CA GLY A 288 5.27 16.95 -22.94
C GLY A 288 4.45 17.99 -23.72
N GLU A 289 3.55 18.71 -23.05
CA GLU A 289 2.79 19.83 -23.62
C GLU A 289 3.62 21.12 -23.81
N ALA A 290 4.60 21.39 -22.94
CA ALA A 290 5.53 22.51 -23.14
C ALA A 290 6.50 22.22 -24.29
N ILE A 291 7.02 20.99 -24.36
CA ILE A 291 7.85 20.52 -25.48
C ILE A 291 7.06 20.54 -26.80
N ALA A 292 5.79 20.11 -26.79
CA ALA A 292 4.92 20.20 -27.96
C ALA A 292 4.65 21.65 -28.39
N ARG A 293 4.41 22.57 -27.45
CA ARG A 293 4.22 24.01 -27.74
C ARG A 293 5.48 24.66 -28.30
N GLU A 294 6.66 24.32 -27.78
CA GLU A 294 7.96 24.75 -28.33
C GLU A 294 8.18 24.18 -29.75
N PHE A 295 7.86 22.91 -29.97
CA PHE A 295 7.98 22.26 -31.27
C PHE A 295 7.05 22.88 -32.32
N GLU A 296 5.78 23.16 -31.97
CA GLU A 296 4.85 23.89 -32.84
C GLU A 296 5.33 25.31 -33.15
N ARG A 297 5.91 26.00 -32.15
CA ARG A 297 6.50 27.35 -32.32
C ARG A 297 7.71 27.32 -33.25
N TYR A 298 8.54 26.28 -33.16
CA TYR A 298 9.68 26.05 -34.06
C TYR A 298 9.22 25.77 -35.51
N LEU A 299 8.21 24.91 -35.70
CA LEU A 299 7.66 24.61 -37.03
C LEU A 299 7.02 25.84 -37.70
N ARG A 300 6.35 26.71 -36.94
CA ARG A 300 5.81 27.99 -37.47
C ARG A 300 6.93 28.90 -37.97
N ARG A 301 8.01 29.08 -37.22
CA ARG A 301 9.17 29.91 -37.61
C ARG A 301 9.82 29.45 -38.91
N ARG A 302 9.84 28.14 -39.17
CA ARG A 302 10.41 27.57 -40.41
C ARG A 302 9.50 27.72 -41.63
N ARG A 303 8.19 27.85 -41.40
CA ARG A 303 7.18 28.03 -42.46
C ARG A 303 7.13 29.49 -42.95
N ASP A 304 7.57 30.41 -42.09
CA ASP A 304 7.67 31.85 -42.37
C ASP A 304 9.08 32.28 -42.86
N GLU A 305 10.02 31.34 -43.01
CA GLU A 305 11.37 31.63 -43.54
C GLU A 305 11.30 31.70 -45.08
N PRO A 306 11.52 32.88 -45.71
CA PRO A 306 11.49 32.98 -47.17
C PRO A 306 12.62 32.14 -47.77
N PRO A 307 12.42 31.51 -48.95
CA PRO A 307 13.43 30.68 -49.58
C PRO A 307 14.70 31.50 -49.78
N LYS A 308 15.83 30.97 -49.31
CA LYS A 308 17.14 31.61 -49.52
C LYS A 308 17.40 31.70 -51.03
N PRO A 309 17.92 32.85 -51.50
CA PRO A 309 18.25 33.06 -52.91
C PRO A 309 19.38 32.13 -53.38
#